data_AF-A0A2V6HN72-F1
#
_entry.id   AF-A0A2V6HN72-F1
#
_cell.length_a   1.000
_cell.length_b   1.000
_cell.length_c   1.000
_cell.angle_alpha   90.00
_cell.angle_beta   90.00
_cell.angle_gamma   90.00
#
_symmetry.space_group_name_H-M   'P 1'
#
loop_
_entity.id
_entity.type
_entity.pdbx_description
1 polymer ?
#
loop_
_entity_poly.entity_id
_entity_poly.type
_entity_poly.pdbx_seq_one_letter_code
_entity_poly.pdbx_strand_id
1 'polypeptide(L)'
;IRLTASGVAFSSAFTRTLFVRLKSSPLLRKLVTDLGRAAKSPAKAPSDPHVSLLYKKLPRATKKELAAVMKLPFRTVVFDSIAAVRCVSPSRTAADVESWRILGKKSLPR
;
A
#
# COMPACT_ATOMS: atom_id res chain seq x y z
N ILE A 1 -8.15 -6.52 9.62
CA ILE A 1 -8.01 -7.21 8.31
C ILE A 1 -6.66 -7.89 8.22
N ARG A 2 -6.63 -9.19 7.95
CA ARG A 2 -5.40 -9.99 7.83
C ARG A 2 -5.14 -10.32 6.36
N LEU A 3 -3.94 -10.00 5.84
CA LEU A 3 -3.55 -10.27 4.46
C LEU A 3 -2.24 -11.06 4.41
N THR A 4 -2.14 -12.01 3.48
CA THR A 4 -0.95 -12.82 3.27
C THR A 4 0.05 -12.09 2.37
N ALA A 5 1.30 -12.02 2.78
CA ALA A 5 2.39 -11.51 1.97
C ALA A 5 2.82 -12.56 0.92
N SER A 6 3.00 -12.14 -0.32
CA SER A 6 3.41 -13.02 -1.43
C SER A 6 4.84 -12.77 -1.93
N GLY A 7 5.50 -11.71 -1.46
CA GLY A 7 6.90 -11.42 -1.78
C GLY A 7 7.16 -9.93 -1.95
N VAL A 8 8.42 -9.59 -2.24
CA VAL A 8 8.84 -8.22 -2.58
C VAL A 8 8.81 -8.04 -4.09
N ALA A 9 8.30 -6.89 -4.54
CA ALA A 9 8.25 -6.51 -5.94
C ALA A 9 8.62 -5.04 -6.11
N PHE A 10 8.75 -4.61 -7.37
CA PHE A 10 9.11 -3.25 -7.75
C PHE A 10 8.39 -2.84 -9.04
N SER A 11 8.28 -1.54 -9.27
CA SER A 11 7.79 -0.97 -10.53
C SER A 11 8.49 0.34 -10.87
N SER A 12 8.01 1.06 -11.90
CA SER A 12 8.49 2.39 -12.28
C SER A 12 7.84 3.53 -11.47
N ALA A 13 6.70 3.30 -10.82
CA ALA A 13 6.03 4.33 -10.04
C ALA A 13 6.82 4.65 -8.75
N PHE A 14 6.91 5.95 -8.40
CA PHE A 14 7.69 6.42 -7.26
C PHE A 14 7.24 5.80 -5.93
N THR A 15 5.92 5.68 -5.71
CA THR A 15 5.35 5.03 -4.52
C THR A 15 5.41 3.50 -4.56
N ARG A 16 6.01 2.92 -5.61
CA ARG A 16 6.18 1.48 -5.80
C ARG A 16 7.60 1.15 -6.26
N THR A 17 8.60 1.85 -5.72
CA THR A 17 10.02 1.54 -5.95
C THR A 17 10.35 0.14 -5.44
N LEU A 18 10.01 -0.17 -4.19
CA LEU A 18 10.01 -1.52 -3.62
C LEU A 18 8.79 -1.65 -2.72
N PHE A 19 8.09 -2.78 -2.79
CA PHE A 19 6.87 -3.00 -2.02
C PHE A 19 6.65 -4.49 -1.74
N VAL A 20 6.00 -4.77 -0.62
CA VAL A 20 5.48 -6.10 -0.29
C VAL A 20 4.14 -6.27 -1.01
N ARG A 21 4.03 -7.31 -1.84
CA ARG A 21 2.76 -7.71 -2.44
C ARG A 21 1.92 -8.47 -1.42
N LEU A 22 0.65 -8.15 -1.36
CA LEU A 22 -0.32 -8.80 -0.50
C LEU A 22 -1.38 -9.50 -1.35
N LYS A 23 -1.86 -10.65 -0.88
CA LYS A 23 -3.04 -11.29 -1.46
C LYS A 23 -4.29 -10.54 -1.00
N SER A 24 -5.11 -10.10 -1.95
CA SER A 24 -6.40 -9.47 -1.67
C SER A 24 -7.35 -10.43 -0.94
N SER A 25 -8.25 -9.90 -0.11
CA SER A 25 -9.22 -10.69 0.66
C SER A 25 -10.65 -10.16 0.47
N PRO A 26 -11.69 -10.99 0.67
CA PRO A 26 -13.08 -10.53 0.65
C PRO A 26 -13.34 -9.36 1.60
N LEU A 27 -12.73 -9.37 2.79
CA LEU A 27 -12.86 -8.29 3.78
C LEU A 27 -12.27 -6.96 3.29
N LEU A 28 -11.10 -6.99 2.63
CA LEU A 28 -10.51 -5.78 2.04
C LEU A 28 -11.43 -5.23 0.93
N ARG A 29 -11.95 -6.11 0.07
CA ARG A 29 -12.87 -5.70 -1.00
C ARG A 29 -14.13 -5.05 -0.45
N LYS A 30 -14.74 -5.67 0.56
CA LYS A 30 -15.92 -5.11 1.25
C LYS A 30 -15.61 -3.75 1.87
N LEU A 31 -14.49 -3.61 2.58
CA LEU A 31 -14.09 -2.34 3.18
C LEU A 31 -13.95 -1.22 2.13
N VAL A 32 -13.29 -1.48 1.01
CA VAL A 32 -13.13 -0.47 -0.06
C VAL A 32 -14.48 -0.08 -0.67
N THR A 33 -15.37 -1.05 -0.92
CA THR A 33 -16.72 -0.78 -1.41
C THR A 33 -17.54 0.05 -0.42
N ASP A 34 -17.50 -0.30 0.86
CA ASP A 34 -18.24 0.41 1.92
C ASP A 34 -17.73 1.85 2.09
N LEU A 35 -16.40 2.05 2.07
CA LEU A 35 -15.79 3.38 2.10
C LEU A 35 -16.15 4.20 0.88
N GLY A 36 -16.13 3.61 -0.33
CA GLY A 36 -16.53 4.30 -1.55
C GLY A 36 -18.00 4.73 -1.53
N ARG A 37 -18.89 3.87 -1.03
CA ARG A 37 -20.31 4.21 -0.84
C ARG A 37 -20.47 5.36 0.16
N ALA A 38 -19.84 5.27 1.33
CA ALA A 38 -19.92 6.30 2.37
C ALA A 38 -19.36 7.65 1.91
N ALA A 39 -18.27 7.63 1.13
CA ALA A 39 -17.67 8.83 0.56
C ALA A 39 -18.38 9.34 -0.71
N LYS A 40 -19.46 8.68 -1.17
CA LYS A 40 -20.13 8.94 -2.46
C LYS A 40 -19.14 9.01 -3.64
N SER A 41 -18.08 8.19 -3.57
CA SER A 41 -16.99 8.15 -4.54
C SER A 41 -16.69 6.69 -4.87
N PRO A 42 -17.06 6.19 -6.07
CA PRO A 42 -16.85 4.79 -6.42
C PRO A 42 -15.38 4.39 -6.33
N ALA A 43 -15.06 3.54 -5.36
CA ALA A 43 -13.72 2.98 -5.18
C ALA A 43 -13.71 1.51 -5.58
N LYS A 44 -12.75 1.11 -6.40
CA LYS A 44 -12.52 -0.30 -6.74
C LYS A 44 -11.43 -0.84 -5.83
N ALA A 45 -11.66 -2.01 -5.24
CA ALA A 45 -10.64 -2.69 -4.48
C ALA A 45 -9.41 -2.96 -5.37
N PRO A 46 -8.19 -2.73 -4.88
CA PRO A 46 -6.99 -2.95 -5.68
C PRO A 46 -6.86 -4.44 -6.03
N SER A 47 -6.54 -4.73 -7.29
CA SER A 47 -6.17 -6.07 -7.75
C SER A 47 -4.83 -6.54 -7.18
N ASP A 48 -3.94 -5.59 -6.88
CA ASP A 48 -2.59 -5.82 -6.32
C ASP A 48 -2.37 -4.93 -5.07
N PRO A 49 -3.01 -5.26 -3.93
CA PRO A 49 -2.74 -4.54 -2.69
C PRO A 49 -1.29 -4.75 -2.28
N HIS A 50 -0.68 -3.70 -1.75
CA HIS A 50 0.74 -3.72 -1.38
C HIS A 50 1.03 -2.77 -0.22
N VAL A 51 2.18 -2.97 0.41
CA VAL A 51 2.79 -2.04 1.37
C VAL A 51 4.14 -1.61 0.82
N SER A 52 4.30 -0.32 0.59
CA SER A 52 5.57 0.23 0.10
C SER A 52 6.65 0.15 1.17
N LEU A 53 7.87 -0.23 0.75
CA LEU A 53 9.06 -0.34 1.59
C LEU A 53 10.01 0.83 1.40
N LEU A 54 10.04 1.40 0.19
CA LEU A 54 10.96 2.46 -0.20
C LEU A 54 10.30 3.40 -1.21
N TYR A 55 10.55 4.70 -1.04
CA TYR A 55 10.23 5.75 -2.02
C TYR A 55 11.52 6.41 -2.48
N LYS A 56 12.06 5.95 -3.60
CA LYS A 56 13.31 6.48 -4.16
C LYS A 56 13.41 6.20 -5.64
N LYS A 57 13.91 7.15 -6.42
CA LYS A 57 14.28 6.88 -7.81
C LYS A 57 15.53 6.01 -7.81
N LEU A 58 15.41 4.80 -8.36
CA LEU A 58 16.50 3.84 -8.47
C LEU A 58 16.51 3.21 -9.87
N PRO A 59 17.71 2.89 -10.41
CA PRO A 59 17.83 2.12 -11.63
C PRO A 59 17.05 0.80 -11.54
N ARG A 60 16.54 0.32 -12.68
CA ARG A 60 15.75 -0.93 -12.73
C ARG A 60 16.56 -2.13 -12.24
N ALA A 61 17.85 -2.21 -12.59
CA ALA A 61 18.74 -3.29 -12.18
C ALA A 61 18.83 -3.37 -10.65
N THR A 62 19.09 -2.25 -9.98
CA THR A 62 19.16 -2.16 -8.52
C THR A 62 17.85 -2.59 -7.86
N LYS A 63 16.69 -2.16 -8.38
CA LYS A 63 15.38 -2.58 -7.85
C LYS A 63 15.17 -4.10 -7.98
N LYS A 64 15.59 -4.68 -9.11
CA LYS A 64 15.49 -6.13 -9.36
C LYS A 64 16.34 -6.92 -8.38
N GLU A 65 17.58 -6.50 -8.17
CA GLU A 65 18.51 -7.14 -7.24
C GLU A 65 17.98 -7.08 -5.80
N LEU A 66 17.59 -5.88 -5.33
CA LEU A 66 17.02 -5.71 -3.99
C LEU A 66 15.79 -6.58 -3.77
N ALA A 67 14.86 -6.63 -4.72
CA ALA A 67 13.67 -7.48 -4.60
C ALA A 67 13.99 -8.98 -4.56
N ALA A 68 15.09 -9.42 -5.20
CA ALA A 68 15.49 -10.83 -5.22
C ALA A 68 16.15 -11.29 -3.92
N VAL A 69 16.90 -10.42 -3.24
CA VAL A 69 17.63 -10.78 -2.01
C VAL A 69 16.80 -10.60 -0.73
N MET A 70 15.77 -9.75 -0.76
CA MET A 70 14.95 -9.48 0.41
C MET A 70 14.04 -10.66 0.76
N LYS A 71 14.29 -11.26 1.93
CA LYS A 71 13.43 -12.27 2.53
C LYS A 71 12.50 -11.61 3.55
N LEU A 72 11.20 -11.86 3.43
CA LEU A 72 10.22 -11.35 4.39
C LEU A 72 10.26 -12.19 5.67
N PRO A 73 10.47 -11.58 6.86
CA PRO A 73 10.46 -12.31 8.12
C PRO A 73 9.04 -12.63 8.62
N PHE A 74 8.02 -12.39 7.79
CA PHE A 74 6.62 -12.61 8.10
C PHE A 74 5.87 -13.16 6.88
N ARG A 75 4.82 -13.92 7.14
CA ARG A 75 3.90 -14.42 6.10
C ARG A 75 2.62 -13.61 5.99
N THR A 76 2.30 -12.83 7.02
CA THR A 76 0.99 -12.20 7.19
C THR A 76 1.15 -10.82 7.80
N VAL A 77 0.36 -9.88 7.32
CA VAL A 77 0.25 -8.51 7.85
C VAL A 77 -1.17 -8.30 8.38
N VAL A 78 -1.28 -7.72 9.57
CA VAL A 78 -2.56 -7.34 10.17
C VAL A 78 -2.73 -5.83 10.06
N PHE A 79 -3.81 -5.41 9.41
CA PHE A 79 -4.28 -4.04 9.35
C PHE A 79 -5.42 -3.89 10.35
N ASP A 80 -5.15 -3.28 11.49
CA ASP A 80 -6.08 -3.08 12.61
C ASP A 80 -6.76 -1.71 12.60
N SER A 81 -6.41 -0.86 11.64
CA SER A 81 -6.91 0.50 11.55
C SER A 81 -6.88 1.02 10.11
N ILE A 82 -7.64 2.08 9.88
CA ILE A 82 -7.63 2.88 8.65
C ILE A 82 -7.30 4.33 8.99
N ALA A 83 -6.70 5.05 8.05
CA ALA A 83 -6.42 6.47 8.17
C ALA A 83 -6.97 7.23 6.96
N ALA A 84 -7.56 8.40 7.21
CA ALA A 84 -7.82 9.39 6.18
C ALA A 84 -6.57 10.25 6.03
N VAL A 85 -6.05 10.36 4.81
CA VAL A 85 -4.79 11.07 4.52
C VAL A 85 -5.06 12.12 3.45
N ARG A 86 -4.69 13.37 3.74
CA ARG A 86 -4.56 14.42 2.74
C ARG A 86 -3.20 14.25 2.06
N CYS A 87 -3.20 14.08 0.75
CA CYS A 87 -1.99 13.91 -0.04
C CYS A 87 -2.15 14.46 -1.45
N VAL A 88 -1.02 14.78 -2.09
CA VAL A 88 -0.96 14.98 -3.54
C VAL A 88 -1.05 13.61 -4.22
N SER A 89 -2.01 13.46 -5.14
CA SER A 89 -2.23 12.22 -5.88
C SER A 89 -2.13 12.45 -7.39
N PRO A 90 -1.24 11.77 -8.12
CA PRO A 90 -0.26 10.80 -7.62
C PRO A 90 0.95 11.48 -6.95
N SER A 91 1.50 10.87 -5.89
CA SER A 91 2.78 11.31 -5.30
C SER A 91 3.95 10.84 -6.15
N ARG A 92 4.84 11.76 -6.54
CA ARG A 92 5.94 11.54 -7.50
C ARG A 92 7.31 11.87 -6.92
N THR A 93 7.36 12.57 -5.79
CA THR A 93 8.60 13.02 -5.14
C THR A 93 8.60 12.73 -3.63
N ALA A 94 9.78 12.82 -3.01
CA ALA A 94 9.91 12.72 -1.56
C ALA A 94 9.11 13.84 -0.86
N ALA A 95 9.21 15.07 -1.37
CA ALA A 95 8.43 16.21 -0.87
C ALA A 95 6.92 15.97 -0.92
N ASP A 96 6.40 15.32 -1.97
CA ASP A 96 4.98 14.97 -2.04
C ASP A 96 4.59 14.05 -0.88
N VAL A 97 5.42 13.05 -0.57
CA VAL A 97 5.19 12.11 0.54
C VAL A 97 5.33 12.80 1.89
N GLU A 98 6.34 13.64 2.06
CA GLU A 98 6.58 14.41 3.29
C GLU A 98 5.43 15.39 3.57
N SER A 99 4.74 15.87 2.53
CA SER A 99 3.55 16.70 2.67
C SER A 99 2.28 15.96 3.11
N TRP A 100 2.30 14.62 3.19
CA TRP A 100 1.14 13.85 3.57
C TRP A 100 0.72 14.15 5.01
N ARG A 101 -0.58 14.38 5.21
CA ARG A 101 -1.15 14.67 6.52
C ARG A 101 -2.27 13.71 6.86
N ILE A 102 -2.13 13.02 7.98
CA ILE A 102 -3.21 12.20 8.53
C ILE A 102 -4.27 13.16 9.09
N LEU A 103 -5.50 13.05 8.58
CA LEU A 103 -6.65 13.84 9.02
C LEU A 103 -7.44 13.12 10.12
N GLY A 104 -7.34 11.79 10.18
CA GLY A 104 -8.02 10.99 11.17
C GLY A 104 -7.66 9.52 11.05
N LYS A 105 -7.88 8.77 12.13
CA LYS A 105 -7.68 7.32 12.20
C LYS A 105 -8.90 6.66 12.82
N LYS A 106 -9.21 5.44 12.39
CA LYS A 106 -10.26 4.62 12.97
C LYS A 106 -9.77 3.18 13.08
N SER A 107 -9.90 2.60 14.27
CA SER A 107 -9.63 1.18 14.47
C SER A 107 -10.68 0.34 13.75
N LEU A 108 -10.22 -0.75 13.15
CA LEU A 108 -11.08 -1.80 12.61
C LEU A 108 -11.40 -2.80 13.74
N PRO A 109 -12.61 -3.37 13.74
CA PRO A 109 -12.91 -4.46 14.66
C PRO A 109 -11.92 -5.62 14.45
N ARG A 110 -11.54 -6.27 15.55
CA ARG A 110 -10.59 -7.38 15.55
C ARG A 110 -11.15 -8.62 14.87
#